data_AF-M6UWF3-F1
#
_entry.id   AF-M6UWF3-F1
#
_cell.length_a   1.000
_cell.length_b   1.000
_cell.length_c   1.000
_cell.angle_alpha   90.00
_cell.angle_beta   90.00
_cell.angle_gamma   90.00
#
_symmetry.space_group_name_H-M   'P 1'
#
loop_
_entity.id
_entity.type
_entity.pdbx_description
1 polymer ?
#
loop_
_entity_poly.entity_id
_entity_poly.type
_entity_poly.pdbx_seq_one_letter_code
_entity_poly.pdbx_strand_id
1 'polypeptide(L)' 'MEQELNLKGKDSKNLSQQRKETPNEFLLKKEKETGKLISIRFREYFLRELNGISNRSYEQVWESVNGRA' A
#
# COMPACT_ATOMS: atom_id res chain seq x y z
N MET A 1 -3.32 4.56 38.75
CA MET A 1 -4.08 5.35 37.76
C MET A 1 -3.04 6.22 37.07
N GLU A 2 -3.15 6.40 35.74
CA GLU A 2 -2.18 7.09 34.86
C GLU A 2 -1.00 6.16 34.45
N GLN A 3 -0.57 5.98 33.19
CA GLN A 3 -0.73 6.68 31.91
C GLN A 3 -0.23 5.73 30.79
N GLU A 4 -0.97 5.50 29.71
CA GLU A 4 -0.84 6.14 28.38
C GLU A 4 -0.20 5.24 27.30
N LEU A 5 -1.05 4.88 26.33
CA LEU A 5 -0.83 5.04 24.89
C LEU A 5 0.51 4.58 24.31
N ASN A 6 0.62 3.27 24.12
CA ASN A 6 1.66 2.66 23.28
C ASN A 6 1.24 2.66 21.80
N LEU A 7 1.09 3.84 21.19
CA LEU A 7 1.00 3.99 19.75
C LEU A 7 1.88 5.14 19.28
N LYS A 8 2.64 4.88 18.22
CA LYS A 8 3.33 5.82 17.32
C LYS A 8 4.83 5.97 17.58
N GLY A 9 5.62 5.41 16.66
CA GLY A 9 7.07 5.59 16.63
C GLY A 9 7.83 4.46 15.94
N LYS A 10 7.38 3.99 14.77
CA LYS A 10 8.24 3.21 13.85
C LYS A 10 8.58 4.06 12.63
N ASP A 11 9.15 5.23 12.90
CA ASP A 11 9.86 6.01 11.89
C ASP A 11 11.28 5.45 11.78
N SER A 12 11.37 4.25 11.22
CA SER A 12 12.64 3.72 10.74
C SER A 12 13.00 4.48 9.47
N LYS A 13 13.71 5.60 9.64
CA LYS A 13 14.60 6.15 8.63
C LYS A 13 15.52 5.03 8.15
N ASN A 14 15.17 4.38 7.05
CA ASN A 14 16.05 3.46 6.36
C ASN A 14 16.27 4.01 4.95
N LEU A 15 17.26 4.91 4.86
CA LEU A 15 18.06 5.07 3.66
C LEU A 15 18.78 3.72 3.44
N SER A 16 18.13 2.75 2.82
CA SER A 16 18.79 1.47 2.56
C SER A 16 18.19 0.77 1.36
N GLN A 17 18.87 0.96 0.23
CA GLN A 17 18.68 0.25 -1.04
C GLN A 17 17.31 0.52 -1.66
N GLN A 18 17.19 0.49 -2.99
CA GLN A 18 15.87 0.35 -3.62
C GLN A 18 15.33 -1.04 -3.25
N ARG A 19 14.87 -1.22 -2.00
CA ARG A 19 14.04 -2.36 -1.66
C ARG A 19 12.84 -2.24 -2.57
N LYS A 20 12.65 -3.25 -3.42
CA LYS A 20 11.43 -3.41 -4.19
C LYS A 20 10.30 -3.35 -3.18
N GLU A 21 9.56 -2.25 -3.16
CA GLU A 21 8.37 -2.08 -2.35
C GLU A 21 7.48 -3.32 -2.57
N THR A 22 6.92 -3.88 -1.50
CA THR A 22 5.96 -4.97 -1.67
C THR A 22 4.61 -4.39 -2.09
N PRO A 23 3.76 -5.15 -2.81
CA PRO A 23 2.41 -4.71 -3.17
C PRO A 23 1.59 -4.21 -1.96
N ASN A 24 1.75 -4.84 -0.79
CA ASN A 24 1.07 -4.41 0.43
C ASN A 24 1.59 -3.08 0.97
N GLU A 25 2.90 -2.84 0.92
CA GLU A 25 3.49 -1.55 1.30
C GLU A 25 3.01 -0.42 0.39
N PHE A 26 2.95 -0.69 -0.92
CA PHE A 26 2.39 0.25 -1.89
C PHE A 26 0.93 0.62 -1.55
N LEU A 27 0.08 -0.37 -1.27
CA LEU A 27 -1.32 -0.14 -0.92
C LEU A 27 -1.45 0.62 0.40
N LEU A 28 -0.65 0.30 1.42
CA LEU A 28 -0.63 1.04 2.69
C LEU A 28 -0.22 2.51 2.49
N LYS A 29 0.70 2.79 1.56
CA LYS A 29 1.06 4.15 1.19
C LYS A 29 -0.15 4.86 0.54
N LYS A 30 -0.84 4.19 -0.39
CA LYS A 30 -2.04 4.74 -1.04
C LYS A 30 -3.20 4.99 -0.07
N GLU A 31 -3.38 4.17 0.96
CA GLU A 31 -4.37 4.44 2.04
C GLU A 31 -4.08 5.76 2.76
N LYS A 32 -2.81 6.00 3.09
CA LYS A 32 -2.38 7.25 3.73
C LYS A 32 -2.53 8.46 2.80
N GLU A 33 -2.19 8.30 1.52
CA GLU A 33 -2.29 9.37 0.52
C GLU A 33 -3.75 9.76 0.21
N THR A 34 -4.64 8.76 0.11
CA THR A 34 -6.06 8.99 -0.22
C THR A 34 -6.94 9.28 1.00
N GLY A 35 -6.44 9.02 2.22
CA GLY A 35 -7.23 9.09 3.44
C GLY A 35 -8.36 8.06 3.51
N LYS A 36 -8.35 7.05 2.62
CA LYS A 36 -9.37 5.99 2.55
C LYS A 36 -8.74 4.66 2.90
N LEU A 37 -9.47 3.85 3.66
CA LEU A 37 -9.08 2.47 3.92
C LEU A 37 -9.31 1.61 2.68
N ILE A 38 -8.29 0.86 2.30
CA ILE A 38 -8.36 -0.12 1.22
C ILE A 38 -8.89 -1.42 1.82
N SER A 39 -10.06 -1.85 1.34
CA SER A 39 -10.67 -3.10 1.77
C SER A 39 -9.85 -4.33 1.36
N ILE A 40 -9.99 -5.43 2.10
CA ILE A 40 -9.34 -6.71 1.80
C ILE A 40 -9.63 -7.16 0.35
N ARG A 41 -10.91 -7.05 -0.07
CA ARG A 41 -11.34 -7.39 -1.44
C ARG A 41 -10.61 -6.58 -2.51
N PHE A 42 -10.38 -5.29 -2.25
CA PHE A 42 -9.60 -4.46 -3.18
C PHE A 42 -8.13 -4.89 -3.22
N ARG A 43 -7.52 -5.23 -2.07
CA ARG A 43 -6.15 -5.75 -2.05
C ARG A 43 -6.00 -7.02 -2.87
N GLU A 44 -6.92 -7.97 -2.71
CA GLU A 44 -6.95 -9.20 -3.50
C GLU A 44 -7.11 -8.91 -4.99
N TYR A 45 -8.01 -7.99 -5.35
CA TYR A 45 -8.20 -7.58 -6.74
C TYR A 45 -6.93 -6.94 -7.33
N PHE A 46 -6.28 -6.03 -6.60
CA PHE A 46 -5.01 -5.42 -7.01
C PHE A 46 -3.93 -6.47 -7.25
N LEU A 47 -3.77 -7.43 -6.34
CA LEU A 47 -2.78 -8.51 -6.47
C LEU A 47 -3.09 -9.42 -7.66
N ARG A 48 -4.37 -9.68 -7.94
CA ARG A 48 -4.80 -10.47 -9.10
C ARG A 48 -4.45 -9.74 -10.41
N GLU A 49 -4.74 -8.45 -10.51
CA GLU A 49 -4.39 -7.64 -11.68
C GLU A 49 -2.88 -7.51 -11.86
N LEU A 50 -2.13 -7.37 -10.76
CA LEU A 50 -0.67 -7.31 -10.78
C LEU A 50 -0.05 -8.62 -11.30
N ASN A 51 -0.60 -9.78 -10.92
CA ASN A 51 -0.13 -11.08 -11.42
C ASN A 51 -0.63 -11.39 -12.83
N GLY A 52 -1.77 -10.84 -13.25
CA GLY A 52 -2.35 -11.06 -14.57
C GLY A 52 -1.57 -10.39 -15.70
N ILE A 53 -0.74 -9.38 -15.39
CA ILE A 53 -0.02 -8.59 -16.40
C ILE A 53 1.45 -8.46 -15.99
N SER A 54 2.30 -9.31 -16.58
CA SER A 54 3.76 -9.17 -16.43
C SER A 54 4.20 -7.82 -17.03
N ASN A 55 5.01 -7.06 -16.29
CA ASN A 55 5.57 -5.74 -16.63
C ASN A 55 4.72 -4.48 -16.36
N ARG A 56 3.66 -4.54 -15.54
CA ARG A 56 3.04 -3.31 -15.00
C ARG A 56 3.64 -2.90 -13.67
N SER A 57 3.93 -1.60 -13.54
CA SER A 57 4.26 -0.99 -12.25
C SER A 57 3.03 -0.94 -11.34
N TYR A 58 3.25 -0.90 -10.02
CA TYR A 58 2.16 -0.81 -9.04
C TYR A 58 1.26 0.41 -9.26
N GLU A 59 1.82 1.54 -9.68
CA GLU A 59 1.03 2.74 -10.01
C GLU A 59 0.09 2.50 -11.19
N GLN A 60 0.53 1.83 -12.25
CA GLN A 60 -0.33 1.53 -13.40
C GLN A 60 -1.47 0.58 -13.03
N VAL A 61 -1.19 -0.41 -12.18
CA VAL A 61 -2.23 -1.31 -11.67
C VAL A 61 -3.21 -0.51 -10.79
N TRP A 62 -2.69 0.34 -9.90
CA TRP A 62 -3.48 1.21 -9.04
C TRP A 62 -4.43 2.09 -9.82
N GLU A 63 -3.94 2.83 -10.81
CA GLU A 63 -4.78 3.68 -11.66
C GLU A 63 -5.84 2.85 -12.40
N SER A 64 -5.48 1.66 -12.87
CA SER A 64 -6.41 0.75 -13.55
C SER A 64 -7.52 0.22 -12.61
N VAL A 65 -7.23 -0.07 -11.34
CA VAL A 65 -8.23 -0.60 -10.39
C VAL A 65 -8.98 0.49 -9.63
N ASN A 66 -8.37 1.66 -9.42
CA ASN A 66 -8.92 2.78 -8.67
C ASN A 66 -9.63 3.80 -9.58
N GLY A 67 -9.22 3.93 -10.84
CA GLY A 67 -9.80 4.85 -11.84
C GLY A 67 -10.98 4.28 -12.63
N ARG A 68 -11.35 3.01 -12.41
CA ARG A 68 -12.59 2.39 -12.95
C ARG A 68 -13.84 2.70 -12.12
N ALA A 69 -13.78 3.71 -11.25
CA ALA A 69 -14.91 4.18 -10.44
C ALA A 69 -15.71 5.26 -11.16
#